data_AF-X0ZGU2-F1
#
_entry.id   AF-X0ZGU2-F1
#
_cell.length_a   1.000
_cell.length_b   1.000
_cell.length_c   1.000
_cell.angle_alpha   90.00
_cell.angle_beta   90.00
_cell.angle_gamma   90.00
#
_symmetry.space_group_name_H-M   'P 1'
#
loop_
_entity.id
_entity.type
_entity.pdbx_description
1 polymer ?
#
loop_
_entity_poly.entity_id
_entity_poly.type
_entity_poly.pdbx_seq_one_letter_code
_entity_poly.pdbx_strand_id
1 'polypeptide(L)'
;PVEAVCEDGVEFTLHATVTGGTSPYEYSWSSDSGGTFSDSTIEDPTWTPPTDFTGTATLTLTVTDDGCDPTNCKVEVTVYPKPVCIIASVGPICAGVSSSLYIIGTQLCSFTITDLCISCYRTFW
;
A
#
# COMPACT_ATOMS: atom_id res chain seq x y z
N PRO A 1 9.61 -5.59 -8.50
CA PRO A 1 9.17 -4.19 -8.31
C PRO A 1 8.59 -4.09 -6.90
N VAL A 2 9.01 -3.13 -6.09
CA VAL A 2 8.36 -2.90 -4.79
C VAL A 2 7.10 -2.10 -5.05
N GLU A 3 5.96 -2.66 -4.68
CA GLU A 3 4.65 -2.06 -4.88
C GLU A 3 4.36 -1.12 -3.69
N ALA A 4 3.76 0.04 -3.95
CA ALA A 4 3.58 1.12 -2.98
C ALA A 4 2.09 1.33 -2.64
N VAL A 5 1.73 1.25 -1.36
CA VAL A 5 0.37 1.45 -0.84
C VAL A 5 0.37 2.56 0.22
N CYS A 6 -0.74 3.27 0.42
CA CYS A 6 -0.87 4.24 1.51
C CYS A 6 -1.56 3.63 2.74
N GLU A 7 -1.19 4.07 3.94
CA GLU A 7 -1.63 3.62 5.28
C GLU A 7 -3.16 3.53 5.50
N ASP A 8 -3.98 4.06 4.60
CA ASP A 8 -5.44 4.15 4.75
C ASP A 8 -6.21 4.06 3.43
N GLY A 9 -5.60 3.45 2.42
CA GLY A 9 -6.26 3.16 1.15
C GLY A 9 -5.27 3.05 0.02
N VAL A 10 -4.98 1.82 -0.41
CA VAL A 10 -5.71 1.16 -1.51
C VAL A 10 -5.65 -0.35 -1.23
N GLU A 11 -6.73 -1.09 -1.47
CA GLU A 11 -6.66 -2.55 -1.53
C GLU A 11 -5.60 -2.95 -2.55
N PHE A 12 -4.63 -3.77 -2.14
CA PHE A 12 -3.56 -4.22 -3.02
C PHE A 12 -3.97 -5.56 -3.64
N THR A 13 -4.30 -5.57 -4.94
CA THR A 13 -4.61 -6.81 -5.64
C THR A 13 -3.32 -7.58 -5.91
N LEU A 14 -3.24 -8.79 -5.36
CA LEU A 14 -2.14 -9.70 -5.63
C LEU A 14 -2.43 -10.45 -6.92
N HIS A 15 -1.37 -10.64 -7.71
CA HIS A 15 -1.42 -11.48 -8.90
C HIS A 15 -0.36 -12.57 -8.76
N ALA A 16 -0.81 -13.80 -8.52
CA ALA A 16 0.06 -14.96 -8.56
C ALA A 16 0.05 -15.58 -9.96
N THR A 17 1.12 -16.29 -10.30
CA THR A 17 1.16 -17.07 -11.53
C THR A 17 1.81 -18.39 -11.21
N VAL A 18 1.00 -19.44 -11.13
CA VAL A 18 1.48 -20.81 -10.90
C VAL A 18 1.80 -21.46 -12.24
N THR A 19 3.02 -21.96 -12.39
CA THR A 19 3.45 -22.71 -13.59
C THR A 19 3.97 -24.09 -13.21
N GLY A 20 3.49 -25.14 -13.88
CA GLY A 20 3.85 -26.53 -13.58
C GLY A 20 2.96 -27.15 -12.49
N GLY A 21 3.22 -28.39 -12.11
CA GLY A 21 2.38 -29.16 -11.19
C GLY A 21 1.09 -29.70 -11.82
N THR A 22 0.21 -30.23 -10.98
CA THR A 22 -1.08 -30.84 -11.32
C THR A 22 -2.20 -30.12 -10.57
N SER A 23 -3.35 -29.91 -11.21
CA SER A 23 -4.52 -29.42 -10.48
C SER A 23 -5.15 -30.54 -9.65
N PRO A 24 -5.74 -30.26 -8.48
CA PRO A 24 -6.05 -28.94 -7.92
C PRO A 24 -4.90 -28.30 -7.13
N TYR A 25 -4.75 -26.98 -7.23
CA TYR A 25 -3.84 -26.21 -6.36
C TYR A 25 -4.58 -25.70 -5.13
N GLU A 26 -3.88 -25.74 -3.99
CA GLU A 26 -4.31 -25.07 -2.76
C GLU A 26 -3.42 -23.85 -2.51
N TYR A 27 -4.03 -22.69 -2.27
CA TYR A 27 -3.34 -21.44 -1.98
C TYR A 27 -3.45 -21.09 -0.49
N SER A 28 -2.41 -20.48 0.06
CA SER A 28 -2.41 -19.95 1.42
C SER A 28 -1.54 -18.71 1.52
N TRP A 29 -2.18 -17.58 1.75
CA TRP A 29 -1.53 -16.28 1.92
C TRP A 29 -1.33 -15.92 3.39
N SER A 30 -0.16 -15.32 3.69
CA SER A 30 0.19 -14.81 5.01
C SER A 30 1.00 -13.52 4.90
N SER A 31 1.03 -12.74 5.98
CA SER A 31 1.76 -11.47 6.09
C SER A 31 2.53 -11.43 7.40
N ASP A 32 3.79 -10.99 7.37
CA ASP A 32 4.62 -10.78 8.57
C ASP A 32 4.21 -9.54 9.38
N SER A 33 3.49 -8.62 8.74
CA SER A 33 3.11 -7.31 9.26
C SER A 33 1.63 -7.24 9.63
N GLY A 34 0.91 -8.37 9.54
CA GLY A 34 -0.54 -8.44 9.76
C GLY A 34 -1.36 -7.95 8.56
N GLY A 35 -2.53 -7.38 8.84
CA GLY A 35 -3.51 -7.00 7.82
C GLY A 35 -4.50 -8.12 7.52
N THR A 36 -5.31 -7.93 6.49
CA THR A 36 -6.36 -8.88 6.09
C THR A 36 -6.32 -9.15 4.60
N PHE A 37 -6.51 -10.41 4.23
CA PHE A 37 -6.75 -10.80 2.84
C PHE A 37 -8.26 -10.92 2.60
N SER A 38 -8.74 -10.57 1.41
CA SER A 38 -10.15 -10.79 1.02
C SER A 38 -10.55 -12.27 1.13
N ASP A 39 -9.63 -13.13 0.70
CA ASP A 39 -9.68 -14.58 0.89
C ASP A 39 -8.24 -15.11 0.80
N SER A 40 -7.68 -15.63 1.91
CA SER A 40 -6.30 -16.10 1.91
C SER A 40 -6.09 -17.41 1.11
N THR A 41 -7.15 -17.99 0.55
CA THR A 41 -7.14 -19.31 -0.11
C THR A 41 -7.34 -19.28 -1.61
N ILE A 42 -7.43 -18.09 -2.21
CA ILE A 42 -7.50 -17.90 -3.67
C ILE A 42 -6.15 -17.44 -4.23
N GLU A 43 -5.99 -17.59 -5.54
CA GLU A 43 -4.76 -17.22 -6.26
C GLU A 43 -4.48 -15.70 -6.17
N ASP A 44 -5.50 -14.88 -6.45
CA ASP A 44 -5.39 -13.43 -6.57
C ASP A 44 -6.29 -12.68 -5.55
N PRO A 45 -5.95 -12.69 -4.24
CA PRO A 45 -6.70 -11.93 -3.26
C PRO A 45 -6.31 -10.45 -3.23
N THR A 46 -7.14 -9.64 -2.60
CA THR A 46 -6.74 -8.29 -2.17
C THR A 46 -6.18 -8.34 -0.75
N TRP A 47 -5.04 -7.69 -0.53
CA TRP A 47 -4.47 -7.49 0.79
C TRP A 47 -4.70 -6.05 1.27
N THR A 48 -5.17 -5.92 2.50
CA THR A 48 -5.37 -4.64 3.19
C THR A 48 -4.39 -4.57 4.37
N PRO A 49 -3.50 -3.55 4.43
CA PRO A 49 -2.58 -3.38 5.55
C PRO A 49 -3.32 -3.05 6.86
N PRO A 50 -2.71 -3.30 8.04
CA PRO A 50 -3.27 -2.81 9.31
C PRO A 50 -3.43 -1.29 9.32
N THR A 51 -4.46 -0.81 10.03
CA THR A 51 -4.58 0.61 10.37
C THR A 51 -3.32 1.03 11.15
N ASP A 52 -2.70 2.15 10.73
CA ASP A 52 -1.46 2.71 11.28
C ASP A 52 -0.15 1.94 10.95
N PHE A 53 -0.18 1.00 10.01
CA PHE A 53 1.06 0.36 9.55
C PHE A 53 1.76 1.21 8.49
N THR A 54 3.05 1.50 8.73
CA THR A 54 3.95 2.10 7.75
C THR A 54 5.27 1.35 7.73
N GLY A 55 5.86 1.20 6.54
CA GLY A 55 7.06 0.39 6.33
C GLY A 55 6.84 -0.69 5.28
N THR A 56 7.74 -1.67 5.23
CA THR A 56 7.66 -2.78 4.26
C THR A 56 7.06 -4.01 4.90
N ALA A 57 5.99 -4.54 4.30
CA ALA A 57 5.38 -5.82 4.65
C ALA A 57 5.82 -6.90 3.66
N THR A 58 6.09 -8.10 4.17
CA THR A 58 6.40 -9.29 3.37
C THR A 58 5.18 -10.20 3.32
N LEU A 59 4.57 -10.32 2.14
CA LEU A 59 3.46 -11.24 1.90
C LEU A 59 4.02 -12.55 1.34
N THR A 60 3.61 -13.67 1.93
CA THR A 60 4.04 -15.01 1.54
C THR A 60 2.87 -15.82 1.03
N LEU A 61 2.96 -16.28 -0.21
CA LEU A 61 2.05 -17.27 -0.80
C LEU A 61 2.66 -18.66 -0.65
N THR A 62 1.89 -19.60 -0.14
CA THR A 62 2.20 -21.03 -0.19
C THR A 62 1.25 -21.69 -1.17
N VAL A 63 1.79 -22.42 -2.16
CA VAL A 63 1.03 -23.19 -3.13
C VAL A 63 1.33 -24.67 -2.92
N THR A 64 0.29 -25.47 -2.76
CA THR A 64 0.38 -26.94 -2.66
C THR A 64 -0.30 -27.56 -3.87
N ASP A 65 0.31 -28.60 -4.42
CA ASP A 65 -0.19 -29.44 -5.50
C ASP A 65 -0.32 -30.87 -4.96
N ASP A 66 -1.35 -31.60 -5.39
CA ASP A 66 -1.66 -32.96 -4.94
C ASP A 66 -0.50 -33.92 -5.24
N GLY A 67 0.31 -34.17 -4.21
CA GLY A 67 1.44 -35.09 -4.26
C GLY A 67 2.84 -34.46 -4.30
N CYS A 68 2.95 -33.13 -4.23
CA CYS A 68 4.25 -32.43 -4.15
C CYS A 68 4.42 -31.66 -2.83
N ASP A 69 5.68 -31.38 -2.49
CA ASP A 69 5.99 -30.49 -1.37
C ASP A 69 5.50 -29.05 -1.68
N PRO A 70 4.95 -28.33 -0.69
CA PRO A 70 4.48 -26.96 -0.89
C PRO A 70 5.61 -26.02 -1.33
N THR A 71 5.31 -25.14 -2.29
CA THR A 71 6.22 -24.08 -2.73
C THR A 71 5.83 -22.75 -2.12
N ASN A 72 6.81 -21.97 -1.68
CA ASN A 72 6.60 -20.63 -1.13
C ASN A 72 7.14 -19.54 -2.06
N CYS A 73 6.34 -18.50 -2.25
CA CYS A 73 6.67 -17.28 -2.99
C CYS A 73 6.49 -16.07 -2.07
N LYS A 74 7.29 -15.02 -2.28
CA LYS A 74 7.24 -13.80 -1.46
C LYS A 74 7.14 -12.55 -2.32
N VAL A 75 6.40 -11.58 -1.83
CA VAL A 75 6.33 -10.22 -2.39
C VAL A 75 6.46 -9.20 -1.27
N GLU A 76 7.21 -8.13 -1.53
CA GLU A 76 7.38 -7.02 -0.60
C GLU A 76 6.50 -5.85 -1.04
N VAL A 77 5.70 -5.35 -0.10
CA VAL A 77 4.80 -4.21 -0.30
C VAL A 77 5.18 -3.11 0.69
N THR A 78 5.48 -1.91 0.20
CA THR A 78 5.82 -0.76 1.06
C THR A 78 4.60 0.11 1.29
N VAL A 79 4.21 0.26 2.55
CA VAL A 79 3.11 1.11 3.01
C VAL A 79 3.65 2.45 3.50
N TYR A 80 3.20 3.54 2.89
CA TYR A 80 3.62 4.90 3.20
C TYR A 80 2.62 5.60 4.13
N PRO A 81 3.11 6.47 5.04
CA PRO A 81 2.24 7.24 5.91
C PRO A 81 1.31 8.16 5.12
N LYS A 82 0.15 8.47 5.69
CA LYS A 82 -0.75 9.48 5.15
C LYS A 82 -0.11 10.88 5.08
N PRO A 83 -0.35 11.65 4.01
CA PRO A 83 0.07 13.05 3.97
C PRO A 83 -0.77 13.88 4.95
N VAL A 84 -0.11 14.58 5.86
CA VAL A 84 -0.75 15.53 6.79
C VAL A 84 -0.64 16.95 6.23
N CYS A 85 -1.76 17.63 6.06
CA CYS A 85 -1.83 19.03 5.64
C CYS A 85 -2.13 19.92 6.85
N ILE A 86 -1.20 20.83 7.18
CA ILE A 86 -1.37 21.81 8.26
C ILE A 86 -1.33 23.21 7.67
N ILE A 87 -2.41 23.97 7.85
CA ILE A 87 -2.48 25.38 7.51
C ILE A 87 -2.22 26.18 8.78
N ALA A 88 -1.08 26.87 8.84
CA ALA A 88 -0.78 27.79 9.93
C ALA A 88 -1.16 29.22 9.52
N SER A 89 -1.81 29.95 10.44
CA SER A 89 -1.98 31.40 10.34
C SER A 89 -1.13 32.09 11.41
N VAL A 90 -0.56 33.24 11.06
CA VAL A 90 0.21 34.07 12.00
C VAL A 90 -0.73 34.93 12.86
N GLY A 91 -1.46 34.31 13.79
CA GLY A 91 -2.22 35.02 14.83
C GLY A 91 -3.38 35.89 14.34
N PRO A 92 -4.01 36.69 15.25
CA PRO A 92 -5.14 37.55 14.89
C PRO A 92 -4.68 38.66 13.92
N ILE A 93 -5.35 38.74 12.77
CA ILE A 93 -5.11 39.77 11.74
C ILE A 93 -6.10 40.93 11.91
N CYS A 94 -5.62 42.17 11.79
CA CYS A 94 -6.49 43.35 11.81
C CYS A 94 -7.20 43.54 10.46
N ALA A 95 -8.38 44.16 10.48
CA ALA A 95 -9.15 44.44 9.27
C ALA A 95 -8.34 45.28 8.26
N GLY A 96 -8.29 44.82 7.01
CA GLY A 96 -7.57 45.50 5.92
C GLY A 96 -6.10 45.10 5.74
N VAL A 97 -5.58 44.18 6.54
CA VAL A 97 -4.21 43.67 6.40
C VAL A 97 -4.20 42.33 5.67
N SER A 98 -3.39 42.20 4.61
CA SER A 98 -3.09 40.92 3.95
C SER A 98 -2.05 40.15 4.75
N SER A 99 -2.35 38.91 5.12
CA SER A 99 -1.42 38.01 5.82
C SER A 99 -0.99 36.86 4.91
N SER A 100 0.24 36.38 5.10
CA SER A 100 0.78 35.24 4.34
C SER A 100 0.42 33.94 5.06
N LEU A 101 -0.25 33.03 4.36
CA LEU A 101 -0.41 31.64 4.78
C LEU A 101 0.76 30.84 4.21
N TYR A 102 1.34 29.98 5.03
CA TYR A 102 2.36 29.04 4.57
C TYR A 102 1.91 27.61 4.89
N ILE A 103 2.08 26.71 3.92
CA ILE A 103 1.80 25.28 4.06
C ILE A 103 3.02 24.63 4.69
N ILE A 104 2.88 24.10 5.90
CA ILE A 104 3.92 23.28 6.54
C ILE A 104 3.55 21.82 6.27
N GLY A 105 3.96 21.28 5.12
CA GLY A 105 3.79 19.87 4.78
C GLY A 105 5.15 19.19 4.61
N THR A 106 5.37 18.07 5.30
CA THR A 106 6.68 17.38 5.34
C THR A 106 6.82 16.19 4.38
N GLN A 107 5.94 16.01 3.39
CA GLN A 107 6.19 15.00 2.37
C GLN A 107 5.64 15.40 1.00
N LEU A 108 6.53 15.44 0.02
CA LEU A 108 6.23 15.62 -1.40
C LEU A 108 5.64 14.31 -1.97
N CYS A 109 4.32 14.20 -1.97
CA CYS A 109 3.66 13.68 -3.16
C CYS A 109 3.34 14.91 -4.02
N SER A 110 3.70 14.90 -5.31
CA SER A 110 3.42 16.01 -6.20
C SER A 110 1.90 16.18 -6.35
N PHE A 111 1.34 17.09 -5.57
CA PHE A 111 -0.06 17.48 -5.69
C PHE A 111 -0.25 18.26 -6.99
N THR A 112 -0.93 17.67 -7.95
CA THR A 112 -1.65 18.44 -8.97
C THR A 112 -3.13 18.32 -8.64
N ILE A 113 -3.77 19.45 -8.34
CA ILE A 113 -5.18 19.55 -8.04
C ILE A 113 -5.94 19.23 -9.34
N THR A 114 -6.19 17.95 -9.62
CA THR A 114 -7.30 17.50 -10.49
C THR A 114 -7.63 16.01 -10.40
N ASP A 115 -6.76 15.11 -9.93
CA ASP A 115 -7.01 13.66 -10.12
C ASP A 115 -7.13 12.85 -8.82
N LEU A 116 -8.26 12.13 -8.73
CA LEU A 116 -8.74 11.40 -7.56
C LEU A 116 -8.07 10.03 -7.36
N CYS A 117 -6.86 9.83 -7.85
CA CYS A 117 -6.09 8.60 -7.60
C CYS A 117 -4.59 8.91 -7.67
N ILE A 118 -3.98 9.20 -6.52
CA ILE A 118 -2.54 9.40 -6.41
C ILE A 118 -1.89 8.02 -6.36
N SER A 119 -1.54 7.49 -7.54
CA SER A 119 -0.58 6.40 -7.64
C SER A 119 0.79 6.96 -7.26
N CYS A 120 1.41 6.42 -6.21
CA CYS A 120 2.72 6.82 -5.71
C CYS A 120 3.81 6.21 -6.62
N TYR A 121 4.02 6.77 -7.82
CA TYR A 121 5.10 6.32 -8.70
C TYR A 121 6.38 7.14 -8.45
N ARG A 122 7.47 6.42 -8.20
CA ARG A 122 8.82 6.98 -7.97
C ARG A 122 9.42 7.37 -9.33
N THR A 123 9.36 8.64 -9.74
CA THR A 123 10.18 9.11 -10.87
C THR A 123 11.61 9.33 -10.41
N PHE A 124 12.53 8.50 -10.90
CA PHE A 124 13.96 8.80 -10.85
C PHE A 124 14.25 9.89 -11.90
N TRP A 125 14.67 11.06 -11.44
CA TRP A 125 15.49 12.00 -12.21
C TRP A 125 16.65 12.44 -11.32
#